data_AF-A0A318PE50-F1
#
_entry.id   AF-A0A318PE50-F1
#
_cell.length_a   1.000
_cell.length_b   1.000
_cell.length_c   1.000
_cell.angle_alpha   90.00
_cell.angle_beta   90.00
_cell.angle_gamma   90.00
#
_symmetry.space_group_name_H-M   'P 1'
#
loop_
_entity.id
_entity.type
_entity.pdbx_description
1 polymer ?
#
loop_
_entity_poly.entity_id
_entity_poly.type
_entity_poly.pdbx_seq_one_letter_code
_entity_poly.pdbx_strand_id
1 'polypeptide(L)'
;MVGIRPLHDPNLHLATPYWIDPDAFNHWASFPSDHAALLGGLAYTIYRSSNSLGIVSFLFILIINTTRMFFGYHFFTDIAAGTALGISCVIASAPLNKTRLVNYLTLLEARKPALFYCGAFYICLCISNMFAEYRDEAVRLKSSIHLHLHHKNKQSVGAAD
;
A
#
# COMPACT_ATOMS: atom_id res chain seq x y z
N MET A 1 -14.44 -11.24 -11.87
CA MET A 1 -14.69 -9.78 -11.73
C MET A 1 -14.07 -9.18 -10.45
N VAL A 2 -13.20 -9.88 -9.72
CA VAL A 2 -12.43 -9.27 -8.61
C VAL A 2 -10.99 -9.18 -9.09
N GLY A 3 -10.51 -7.97 -9.40
CA GLY A 3 -9.10 -7.73 -9.74
C GLY A 3 -8.84 -6.87 -10.98
N ILE A 4 -9.80 -6.75 -11.91
CA ILE A 4 -9.68 -5.93 -13.12
C ILE A 4 -9.96 -4.47 -12.76
N ARG A 5 -9.13 -3.51 -13.20
CA ARG A 5 -9.36 -2.08 -12.94
C ARG A 5 -10.52 -1.58 -13.81
N PRO A 6 -11.30 -0.58 -13.36
CA PRO A 6 -12.34 0.03 -14.19
C PRO A 6 -11.83 0.50 -15.58
N LEU A 7 -10.56 0.91 -15.67
CA LEU A 7 -9.87 1.25 -16.92
C LEU A 7 -9.85 0.10 -17.94
N HIS A 8 -9.83 -1.14 -17.47
CA HIS A 8 -9.75 -2.37 -18.26
C HIS A 8 -11.07 -3.15 -18.26
N ASP A 9 -12.15 -2.60 -17.69
CA ASP A 9 -13.47 -3.22 -17.76
C ASP A 9 -14.12 -2.90 -19.11
N PRO A 10 -14.28 -3.90 -20.00
CA PRO A 10 -14.86 -3.70 -21.32
C PRO A 10 -16.32 -3.24 -21.27
N ASN A 11 -17.01 -3.36 -20.12
CA ASN A 11 -18.40 -2.92 -19.97
C ASN A 11 -18.53 -1.42 -19.67
N LEU A 12 -17.45 -0.76 -19.23
CA LEU A 12 -17.53 0.62 -18.73
C LEU A 12 -17.24 1.68 -19.81
N HIS A 13 -16.78 1.27 -21.00
CA HIS A 13 -16.55 2.13 -22.19
C HIS A 13 -15.83 3.45 -21.86
N LEU A 14 -14.88 3.42 -20.93
CA LEU A 14 -14.09 4.60 -20.56
C LEU A 14 -13.11 4.94 -21.68
N ALA A 15 -13.21 6.17 -22.21
CA ALA A 15 -12.20 6.70 -23.10
C ALA A 15 -10.93 6.98 -22.29
N THR A 16 -9.90 6.15 -22.47
CA THR A 16 -8.59 6.38 -21.85
C THR A 16 -8.00 7.69 -22.42
N PRO A 17 -7.70 8.70 -21.58
CA PRO A 17 -7.01 9.91 -22.03
C PRO A 17 -5.68 9.57 -22.73
N TYR A 18 -5.34 10.31 -23.80
CA TYR A 18 -4.15 10.06 -24.64
C TYR A 18 -2.81 10.00 -23.87
N TRP A 19 -2.75 10.56 -22.66
CA TRP A 19 -1.57 10.63 -21.81
C TRP A 19 -1.44 9.48 -20.80
N ILE A 20 -2.38 8.54 -20.78
CA ILE A 20 -2.39 7.38 -19.88
C ILE A 20 -2.02 6.14 -20.69
N ASP A 21 -0.91 5.50 -20.31
CA ASP A 21 -0.48 4.22 -20.89
C ASP A 21 -1.60 3.17 -20.70
N PRO A 22 -2.14 2.57 -21.78
CA PRO A 22 -3.19 1.55 -21.70
C PRO A 22 -2.78 0.31 -20.91
N ASP A 23 -1.48 0.02 -20.83
CA ASP A 23 -0.92 -1.08 -20.06
C ASP A 23 -0.52 -0.69 -18.63
N ALA A 24 -0.72 0.58 -18.25
CA ALA A 24 -0.53 1.01 -16.88
C ALA A 24 -1.37 0.14 -15.95
N PHE A 25 -0.68 -0.62 -15.09
CA PHE A 25 -1.26 -1.46 -14.05
C PHE A 25 -2.03 -2.73 -14.52
N ASN A 26 -1.89 -3.15 -15.78
CA ASN A 26 -2.56 -4.34 -16.35
C ASN A 26 -2.18 -5.67 -15.65
N HIS A 27 -1.05 -5.71 -14.94
CA HIS A 27 -0.52 -6.90 -14.28
C HIS A 27 -0.72 -6.94 -12.76
N TRP A 28 -1.44 -5.97 -12.17
CA TRP A 28 -1.62 -5.89 -10.72
C TRP A 28 -3.09 -5.90 -10.30
N ALA A 29 -3.39 -6.73 -9.31
CA ALA A 29 -4.71 -6.80 -8.70
C ALA A 29 -5.12 -5.43 -8.13
N SER A 30 -6.32 -4.99 -8.48
CA SER A 30 -6.91 -3.71 -8.04
C SER A 30 -7.37 -3.73 -6.57
N PHE A 31 -7.37 -4.91 -5.97
CA PHE A 31 -8.05 -5.20 -4.71
C PHE A 31 -7.08 -5.81 -3.69
N PRO A 32 -7.03 -5.30 -2.44
CA PRO A 32 -7.59 -4.04 -1.96
C PRO A 32 -6.72 -2.82 -2.35
N SER A 33 -7.26 -1.60 -2.22
CA SER A 33 -6.45 -0.39 -2.43
C SER A 33 -5.50 -0.15 -1.24
N ASP A 34 -4.21 -0.37 -1.47
CA ASP A 34 -3.11 -0.10 -0.52
C ASP A 34 -3.19 1.33 0.06
N HIS A 35 -3.50 2.32 -0.79
CA HIS A 35 -3.65 3.72 -0.39
C HIS A 35 -4.85 3.93 0.54
N ALA A 36 -6.00 3.34 0.21
CA ALA A 36 -7.21 3.49 1.01
C ALA A 36 -7.05 2.84 2.40
N ALA A 37 -6.38 1.69 2.49
CA ALA A 37 -6.10 1.02 3.75
C ALA A 37 -5.15 1.83 4.63
N LEU A 38 -4.02 2.27 4.09
CA LEU A 38 -3.02 3.03 4.87
C LEU A 38 -3.58 4.37 5.34
N LEU A 39 -4.20 5.13 4.44
CA LEU A 39 -4.77 6.43 4.75
C LEU A 39 -5.98 6.31 5.68
N GLY A 40 -6.87 5.34 5.45
CA GLY A 40 -8.04 5.09 6.30
C GLY A 40 -7.67 4.78 7.75
N GLY A 41 -6.66 3.94 7.95
CA GLY A 41 -6.11 3.68 9.29
C GLY A 41 -5.50 4.93 9.93
N LEU A 42 -4.74 5.72 9.16
CA LEU A 42 -4.13 6.95 9.65
C LEU A 42 -5.18 7.99 10.10
N ALA A 43 -6.20 8.25 9.28
CA ALA A 43 -7.28 9.17 9.66
C ALA A 43 -8.06 8.68 10.88
N TYR A 44 -8.29 7.37 11.02
CA TYR A 44 -8.93 6.84 12.22
C TYR A 44 -8.06 7.03 13.47
N THR A 45 -6.74 6.85 13.34
CA THR A 45 -5.79 7.12 14.43
C THR A 45 -5.83 8.59 14.85
N ILE A 46 -5.85 9.51 13.87
CA ILE A 46 -5.96 10.95 14.14
C ILE A 46 -7.31 11.28 14.79
N TYR A 47 -8.40 10.70 14.30
CA TYR A 47 -9.74 10.87 14.86
C TYR A 47 -9.82 10.45 16.33
N ARG A 48 -9.15 9.34 16.69
CA ARG A 48 -9.03 8.89 18.09
C ARG A 48 -8.28 9.88 18.99
N SER A 49 -7.41 10.72 18.42
CA SER A 49 -6.70 11.78 19.15
C SER A 49 -7.45 13.11 19.17
N SER A 50 -8.11 13.47 18.08
CA SER A 50 -8.89 14.71 17.95
C SER A 50 -10.00 14.54 16.90
N ASN A 51 -11.25 14.73 17.34
CA ASN A 51 -12.43 14.57 16.49
C ASN A 51 -12.40 15.53 15.28
N SER A 52 -11.96 16.78 15.47
CA SER A 52 -11.93 17.79 14.40
C SER A 52 -10.86 17.48 13.35
N LEU A 53 -9.63 17.18 13.79
CA LEU A 53 -8.53 16.81 12.88
C LEU A 53 -8.80 15.50 12.15
N GLY A 54 -9.48 14.56 12.81
CA GLY A 54 -9.89 13.30 12.20
C GLY A 54 -10.87 13.51 11.05
N ILE A 55 -11.90 14.36 11.23
CA ILE A 55 -12.86 14.67 10.17
C ILE A 55 -12.17 15.32 8.97
N VAL A 56 -11.27 16.29 9.21
CA VAL A 56 -10.48 16.93 8.14
C VAL A 56 -9.64 15.89 7.40
N SER A 57 -9.03 14.95 8.13
CA SER A 57 -8.24 13.86 7.53
C SER A 57 -9.10 12.94 6.65
N PHE A 58 -10.30 12.56 7.11
CA PHE A 58 -11.24 11.77 6.30
C PHE A 58 -11.67 12.50 5.03
N LEU A 59 -11.94 13.81 5.09
CA LEU A 59 -12.27 14.61 3.92
C LEU A 59 -11.11 14.67 2.92
N PHE A 60 -9.89 14.85 3.39
CA PHE A 60 -8.70 14.87 2.55
C PHE A 60 -8.49 13.53 1.82
N ILE A 61 -8.67 12.42 2.54
CA ILE A 61 -8.58 11.07 1.99
C ILE A 61 -9.68 10.79 0.98
N LEU A 62 -10.90 11.30 1.23
CA LEU A 62 -11.99 11.20 0.27
C LEU A 62 -11.63 11.89 -1.05
N ILE A 63 -11.01 13.07 -1.01
CA ILE A 63 -10.55 13.77 -2.23
C ILE A 63 -9.49 12.94 -2.98
N ILE A 64 -8.49 12.41 -2.28
CA ILE A 64 -7.43 11.58 -2.89
C ILE A 64 -8.02 10.31 -3.53
N ASN A 65 -8.94 9.64 -2.83
CA ASN A 65 -9.56 8.43 -3.36
C ASN A 65 -10.53 8.74 -4.51
N THR A 66 -11.18 9.90 -4.47
CA THR A 66 -12.09 10.35 -5.53
C THR A 66 -11.33 10.63 -6.83
N THR A 67 -10.15 11.26 -6.78
CA THR A 67 -9.32 11.43 -7.99
C THR A 67 -8.92 10.08 -8.59
N ARG A 68 -8.63 9.06 -7.75
CA ARG A 68 -8.34 7.69 -8.21
C ARG A 68 -9.55 7.01 -8.85
N MET A 69 -10.77 7.27 -8.36
CA MET A 69 -12.00 6.82 -9.03
C MET A 69 -12.21 7.53 -10.37
N PHE A 70 -11.97 8.84 -10.44
CA PHE A 70 -12.12 9.63 -11.67
C PHE A 70 -11.21 9.15 -12.80
N PHE A 71 -9.98 8.71 -12.48
CA PHE A 71 -9.07 8.13 -13.46
C PHE A 71 -9.34 6.65 -13.76
N GLY A 72 -10.39 6.05 -13.17
CA GLY A 72 -10.76 4.65 -13.41
C GLY A 72 -9.78 3.63 -12.81
N TYR A 73 -8.97 4.03 -11.83
CA TYR A 73 -7.95 3.13 -11.26
C TYR A 73 -8.50 2.14 -10.23
N HIS A 74 -9.62 2.45 -9.56
CA HIS A 74 -10.23 1.60 -8.53
C HIS A 74 -11.75 1.76 -8.52
N PHE A 75 -12.47 0.68 -8.18
CA PHE A 75 -13.90 0.77 -7.90
C PHE A 75 -14.14 1.39 -6.52
N PHE A 76 -15.33 1.98 -6.32
CA PHE A 76 -15.77 2.50 -5.02
C PHE A 76 -15.67 1.44 -3.92
N THR A 77 -16.01 0.18 -4.26
CA THR A 77 -15.92 -0.98 -3.36
C THR A 77 -14.50 -1.26 -2.87
N ASP A 78 -13.49 -1.03 -3.72
CA ASP A 78 -12.08 -1.31 -3.39
C ASP A 78 -11.55 -0.30 -2.36
N ILE A 79 -12.00 0.94 -2.46
CA ILE A 79 -11.68 2.03 -1.54
C ILE A 79 -12.40 1.84 -0.21
N ALA A 80 -13.68 1.45 -0.23
CA ALA A 80 -14.43 1.16 0.98
C ALA A 80 -13.82 -0.05 1.74
N ALA A 81 -13.51 -1.13 1.03
CA ALA A 81 -12.88 -2.32 1.61
C ALA A 81 -11.48 -2.02 2.16
N GLY A 82 -10.67 -1.27 1.42
CA GLY A 82 -9.35 -0.82 1.89
C GLY A 82 -9.46 0.00 3.17
N THR A 83 -10.30 1.04 3.17
CA THR A 83 -10.51 1.90 4.35
C THR A 83 -10.95 1.10 5.57
N ALA A 84 -11.89 0.16 5.40
CA ALA A 84 -12.36 -0.71 6.47
C ALA A 84 -11.23 -1.58 7.03
N LEU A 85 -10.41 -2.21 6.17
CA LEU A 85 -9.24 -2.98 6.59
C LEU A 85 -8.25 -2.14 7.40
N GLY A 86 -7.95 -0.92 6.93
CA GLY A 86 -7.07 0.02 7.64
C GLY A 86 -7.57 0.33 9.06
N ILE A 87 -8.86 0.61 9.19
CA ILE A 87 -9.51 0.86 10.50
C ILE A 87 -9.43 -0.39 11.38
N SER A 88 -9.73 -1.57 10.84
CA SER A 88 -9.67 -2.84 11.57
C SER A 88 -8.25 -3.11 12.10
N CYS A 89 -7.21 -2.86 11.31
CA CYS A 89 -5.82 -2.99 11.75
C CYS A 89 -5.51 -2.06 12.92
N VAL A 90 -5.96 -0.80 12.88
CA VAL A 90 -5.75 0.16 13.99
C VAL A 90 -6.50 -0.25 15.26
N ILE A 91 -7.72 -0.77 15.12
CA ILE A 91 -8.49 -1.29 16.26
C ILE A 91 -7.76 -2.51 16.85
N ALA A 92 -7.28 -3.43 16.00
CA ALA A 92 -6.51 -4.59 16.43
C ALA A 92 -5.17 -4.22 17.08
N SER A 93 -4.56 -3.09 16.69
CA SER A 93 -3.33 -2.58 17.31
C SER A 93 -3.56 -1.78 18.60
N ALA A 94 -4.80 -1.44 18.95
CA ALA A 94 -5.12 -0.73 20.20
C ALA A 94 -4.52 -1.36 21.48
N PRO A 95 -4.52 -2.70 21.69
CA PRO A 95 -3.84 -3.30 22.84
C PRO A 95 -2.31 -3.13 22.81
N LEU A 96 -1.69 -2.94 21.64
CA LEU A 96 -0.25 -2.71 21.52
C LEU A 96 0.20 -1.39 22.15
N ASN A 97 -0.70 -0.41 22.28
CA ASN A 97 -0.40 0.89 22.90
C ASN A 97 0.01 0.77 24.38
N LYS A 98 -0.27 -0.35 25.04
CA LYS A 98 0.11 -0.62 26.43
C LYS A 98 1.32 -1.56 26.54
N THR A 99 1.96 -1.91 25.43
CA THR A 99 3.02 -2.91 25.43
C THR A 99 4.38 -2.33 25.78
N ARG A 100 5.30 -3.21 26.15
CA ARG A 100 6.72 -2.88 26.39
C ARG A 100 7.34 -2.12 25.23
N LEU A 101 6.89 -2.36 23.99
CA LEU A 101 7.39 -1.70 22.79
C LEU A 101 7.21 -0.17 22.86
N VAL A 102 6.04 0.31 23.24
CA VAL A 102 5.77 1.76 23.36
C VAL A 102 6.71 2.37 24.40
N ASN A 103 6.85 1.72 25.56
CA ASN A 103 7.77 2.18 26.60
C ASN A 103 9.23 2.21 26.12
N TYR A 104 9.68 1.21 25.35
CA TYR A 104 11.02 1.21 24.76
C TYR A 104 11.22 2.36 23.77
N LEU A 105 10.22 2.63 22.91
CA LEU A 105 10.28 3.73 21.94
C LEU A 105 10.32 5.09 22.64
N THR A 106 9.50 5.31 23.66
CA THR A 106 9.52 6.54 24.46
C THR A 106 10.85 6.71 25.21
N LEU A 107 11.43 5.62 25.72
CA LEU A 107 12.77 5.66 26.34
C LEU A 107 13.87 5.95 25.31
N LEU A 108 13.74 5.44 24.08
CA LEU A 108 14.67 5.72 22.99
C LEU A 108 14.59 7.19 22.56
N GLU A 109 13.38 7.73 22.43
CA GLU A 109 13.13 9.15 22.17
C GLU A 109 13.80 10.03 23.24
N ALA A 110 13.61 9.70 24.52
CA ALA A 110 14.18 10.45 25.62
C ALA A 110 15.73 10.35 25.71
N ARG A 111 16.32 9.19 25.38
CA ARG A 111 17.77 8.96 25.51
C ARG A 111 18.57 9.35 24.27
N LYS A 112 18.00 9.16 23.08
CA LYS A 112 18.68 9.36 21.79
C LYS A 112 17.69 9.94 20.76
N PRO A 113 17.27 11.21 20.92
CA PRO A 113 16.25 11.83 20.07
C PRO A 113 16.65 11.84 18.59
N ALA A 114 17.93 12.06 18.27
CA ALA A 114 18.42 12.05 16.89
C ALA A 114 18.14 10.73 16.17
N LEU A 115 18.42 9.58 16.80
CA LEU A 115 18.16 8.27 16.20
C LEU A 115 16.65 8.00 16.07
N PHE A 116 15.87 8.41 17.07
CA PHE A 116 14.43 8.25 17.04
C PHE A 116 13.80 9.05 15.88
N TYR A 117 14.13 10.33 15.74
CA TYR A 117 13.58 11.17 14.67
C TYR A 117 14.13 10.80 13.28
N CYS A 118 15.40 10.41 13.15
CA CYS A 118 15.91 9.87 11.87
C CYS A 118 15.17 8.59 11.46
N GLY A 119 14.94 7.66 12.40
CA GLY A 119 14.17 6.44 12.14
C GLY A 119 12.70 6.74 11.79
N ALA A 120 12.06 7.63 12.54
CA ALA A 120 10.68 8.04 12.27
C ALA A 120 10.54 8.72 10.90
N PHE A 121 11.48 9.61 10.55
CA PHE A 121 11.53 10.24 9.23
C PHE A 121 11.71 9.21 8.11
N TYR A 122 12.63 8.25 8.28
CA TYR A 122 12.85 7.19 7.31
C TYR A 122 11.62 6.29 7.12
N ILE A 123 10.93 5.93 8.21
CA ILE A 123 9.67 5.17 8.14
C ILE A 123 8.60 5.99 7.40
N CYS A 124 8.50 7.29 7.69
CA CYS A 124 7.57 8.18 6.99
C CYS A 124 7.87 8.24 5.49
N LEU A 125 9.15 8.31 5.11
CA LEU A 125 9.59 8.26 3.72
C LEU A 125 9.19 6.94 3.05
N CYS A 126 9.39 5.80 3.72
CA CYS A 126 8.99 4.49 3.22
C CYS A 126 7.47 4.40 3.00
N ILE A 127 6.68 4.92 3.95
CA ILE A 127 5.22 5.02 3.85
C ILE A 127 4.81 5.93 2.68
N SER A 128 5.49 7.07 2.50
CA SER A 128 5.24 8.00 1.39
C SER A 128 5.50 7.36 0.03
N ASN A 129 6.56 6.55 -0.09
CA ASN A 129 6.83 5.77 -1.30
C ASN A 129 5.99 4.49 -1.36
N MET A 130 5.10 4.23 -0.40
CA MET A 130 4.29 3.02 -0.28
C MET A 130 5.10 1.72 -0.43
N PHE A 131 6.36 1.76 0.03
CA PHE A 131 7.36 0.70 -0.13
C PHE A 131 7.58 0.27 -1.60
N ALA A 132 7.40 1.19 -2.56
CA ALA A 132 7.57 0.91 -3.99
C ALA A 132 8.95 0.31 -4.30
N GLU A 133 10.01 0.90 -3.74
CA GLU A 133 11.40 0.41 -3.92
C GLU A 133 11.57 -1.04 -3.43
N TYR A 134 11.04 -1.36 -2.24
CA TYR A 134 11.09 -2.73 -1.70
C TYR A 134 10.29 -3.72 -2.55
N ARG A 135 9.16 -3.29 -3.10
CA ARG A 135 8.32 -4.12 -3.96
C ARG A 135 9.02 -4.42 -5.28
N ASP A 136 9.67 -3.42 -5.87
CA ASP A 136 10.42 -3.56 -7.11
C ASP A 136 11.64 -4.47 -6.92
N GLU A 137 12.35 -4.35 -5.81
CA GLU A 137 13.43 -5.27 -5.45
C GLU A 137 12.93 -6.71 -5.26
N ALA A 138 11.80 -6.90 -4.57
CA ALA A 138 11.22 -8.22 -4.36
C ALA A 138 10.79 -8.89 -5.69
N VAL A 139 10.23 -8.12 -6.62
CA VAL A 139 9.87 -8.60 -7.96
C VAL A 139 11.11 -8.97 -8.76
N ARG A 140 12.17 -8.15 -8.72
CA ARG A 140 13.47 -8.43 -9.37
C ARG A 140 14.13 -9.68 -8.80
N LEU A 141 14.05 -9.87 -7.48
CA LEU A 141 14.58 -11.06 -6.83
C LEU A 141 13.81 -12.32 -7.27
N LYS A 142 12.47 -12.25 -7.29
CA LYS A 142 11.62 -13.35 -7.75
C LYS A 142 11.90 -13.73 -9.21
N SER A 143 12.02 -12.75 -10.10
CA SER A 143 12.32 -13.01 -11.52
C SER A 143 13.73 -13.59 -11.69
N SER A 144 14.71 -13.12 -10.92
CA SER A 144 16.07 -13.66 -10.92
C SER A 144 16.12 -15.13 -10.46
N ILE A 145 15.40 -15.47 -9.38
CA ILE A 145 15.29 -16.85 -8.89
C ILE A 145 14.62 -17.75 -9.94
N HIS A 146 13.53 -17.28 -10.54
CA HIS A 146 12.80 -18.03 -11.57
C HIS A 146 13.68 -18.32 -12.80
N LEU A 147 14.45 -17.33 -13.27
CA LEU A 147 15.41 -17.51 -14.35
C LEU A 147 16.51 -18.50 -13.98
N HIS A 148 17.03 -18.44 -12.76
CA HIS A 148 18.06 -19.37 -12.28
C HIS A 148 17.55 -20.82 -12.21
N LEU A 149 16.30 -21.02 -11.78
CA LEU A 149 15.66 -22.33 -11.74
C LEU A 149 15.39 -22.89 -13.15
N HIS A 150 14.95 -22.05 -14.09
CA HIS A 150 14.78 -22.46 -15.49
C HIS A 150 16.10 -22.81 -16.17
N HIS A 151 17.17 -22.06 -15.89
CA HIS A 151 18.50 -22.36 -16.43
C HIS A 151 19.04 -23.69 -15.91
N LYS A 152 18.82 -23.99 -14.62
CA LYS A 152 19.23 -25.27 -14.00
C LYS A 152 18.44 -26.46 -14.55
N ASN A 153 17.14 -26.29 -14.78
CA ASN A 153 16.27 -27.33 -15.36
C ASN A 153 16.65 -27.64 -16.82
N LYS A 154 17.03 -26.62 -17.60
CA LYS A 154 17.48 -26.81 -19.00
C LYS A 154 18.82 -27.55 -19.08
N GLN A 155 19.71 -27.34 -18.11
CA GLN A 155 20.99 -28.06 -18.03
C GLN A 155 20.86 -29.50 -17.52
N SER A 156 19.88 -29.81 -16.65
CA SER A 156 19.63 -31.19 -16.22
C SER A 156 18.99 -32.06 -17.30
N VAL A 157 18.19 -31.47 -18.20
CA VAL A 157 17.61 -32.21 -19.34
C VAL A 157 18.67 -32.47 -20.43
N GLY A 158 19.58 -31.53 -20.70
CA GLY A 158 20.64 -31.71 -21.70
C GLY A 158 21.84 -32.57 -21.26
N ALA A 159 21.86 -33.08 -20.02
CA ALA A 159 22.90 -33.97 -19.51
C ALA A 159 22.42 -35.43 -19.34
N ALA A 160 21.16 -35.71 -19.68
CA ALA A 160 20.54 -37.04 -19.63
C ALA A 160 20.40 -37.70 -21.02
N ASP A 161 20.86 -37.02 -22.08
CA ASP A 161 21.00 -37.51 -23.46
C ASP A 161 22.48 -37.75 -23.78
#